data_AF-A0A4V1J133-F1
#
_entry.id   AF-A0A4V1J133-F1
#
_cell.length_a   1.000
_cell.length_b   1.000
_cell.length_c   1.000
_cell.angle_alpha   90.00
_cell.angle_beta   90.00
_cell.angle_gamma   90.00
#
_symmetry.space_group_name_H-M   'P 1'
#
loop_
_entity.id
_entity.type
_entity.pdbx_description
1 polymer ?
#
loop_
_entity_poly.entity_id
_entity_poly.type
_entity_poly.pdbx_seq_one_letter_code
_entity_poly.pdbx_strand_id
1 'polypeptide(L)'
;MAGRELPPRESASALERLTAPDSLLEPNITELLTSYLRSGGNPVQVVTSLSANYRGLPEMYRLLTEQWVRLFRLKEEDTTAAISTAIRERIEGAFDAEALDKVYTRSEDVPSWLDQLLKDPGWRKTMYRLSEKYPDSTSSNRDEIAGLATASSYLKVFSEVFFSALQRLLHEDDAGLAERLPEFETFVFSQAILYRLSRETGGHQLQRLRKSLEIAVRDKRESPELVRAVRTLFSGLPSNVASTISMILERKRISPGDAVLLYDTFTKDPIPPVEAIRDAELL
;
A
#
# COMPACT_ATOMS: atom_id res chain seq x y z
N MET A 1 -13.01 -44.38 31.07
CA MET A 1 -13.33 -43.56 29.89
C MET A 1 -12.02 -43.29 29.18
N ALA A 2 -11.90 -43.82 27.96
CA ALA A 2 -10.62 -44.04 27.29
C ALA A 2 -9.95 -42.72 26.88
N GLY A 3 -8.69 -42.56 27.32
CA GLY A 3 -7.78 -41.54 26.83
C GLY A 3 -7.55 -41.75 25.33
N ARG A 4 -7.97 -40.77 24.53
CA ARG A 4 -7.65 -40.71 23.11
C ARG A 4 -6.19 -40.24 23.02
N GLU A 5 -5.26 -41.18 22.93
CA GLU A 5 -3.89 -40.89 22.51
C GLU A 5 -3.94 -40.34 21.08
N LEU A 6 -3.74 -39.03 20.94
CA LEU A 6 -3.42 -38.38 19.66
C LEU A 6 -1.94 -38.62 19.34
N PRO A 7 -1.58 -38.69 18.05
CA PRO A 7 -0.34 -39.32 17.59
C PRO A 7 0.91 -38.62 18.15
N PRO A 8 2.02 -39.36 18.36
CA PRO A 8 3.28 -38.86 18.95
C PRO A 8 3.96 -37.72 18.18
N ARG A 9 3.46 -37.35 16.99
CA ARG A 9 3.95 -36.24 16.18
C ARG A 9 3.44 -34.87 16.65
N GLU A 10 2.24 -34.81 17.23
CA GLU A 10 1.66 -33.55 17.70
C GLU A 10 2.30 -33.09 19.02
N SER A 11 2.61 -34.02 19.92
CA SER A 11 3.31 -33.73 21.18
C SER A 11 4.77 -33.31 20.96
N ALA A 12 5.45 -33.89 19.97
CA ALA A 12 6.80 -33.50 19.57
C ALA A 12 6.82 -32.08 18.96
N SER A 13 5.88 -31.76 18.07
CA SER A 13 5.76 -30.43 17.46
C SER A 13 5.40 -29.35 18.48
N ALA A 14 4.55 -29.67 19.46
CA ALA A 14 4.23 -28.77 20.57
C ALA A 14 5.45 -28.53 21.49
N LEU A 15 6.26 -29.56 21.75
CA LEU A 15 7.48 -29.42 22.54
C LEU A 15 8.53 -28.56 21.83
N GLU A 16 8.71 -28.71 20.52
CA GLU A 16 9.60 -27.86 19.73
C GLU A 16 9.22 -26.38 19.84
N ARG A 17 7.92 -26.07 19.74
CA ARG A 17 7.40 -24.71 19.93
C ARG A 17 7.61 -24.17 21.34
N LEU A 18 7.41 -25.00 22.37
CA LEU A 18 7.64 -24.63 23.78
C LEU A 18 9.14 -24.45 24.12
N THR A 19 10.03 -24.97 23.28
CA THR A 19 11.49 -24.84 23.43
C THR A 19 12.03 -23.61 22.68
N ALA A 20 11.19 -22.91 21.91
CA ALA A 20 11.57 -21.66 21.25
C ALA A 20 11.93 -20.56 22.29
N PRO A 21 12.89 -19.66 21.97
CA PRO A 21 13.26 -18.59 22.87
C PRO A 21 12.07 -17.68 23.15
N ASP A 22 11.84 -17.36 24.43
CA ASP A 22 10.72 -16.55 24.90
C ASP A 22 9.32 -17.06 24.56
N SER A 23 9.16 -18.37 24.30
CA SER A 23 7.85 -19.00 24.07
C SER A 23 6.85 -18.75 25.21
N LEU A 24 7.34 -18.55 26.44
CA LEU A 24 6.54 -18.15 27.61
C LEU A 24 5.72 -16.87 27.41
N LEU A 25 6.20 -15.95 26.56
CA LEU A 25 5.61 -14.64 26.33
C LEU A 25 4.73 -14.61 25.08
N GLU A 26 4.60 -15.73 24.37
CA GLU A 26 3.68 -15.83 23.23
C GLU A 26 2.22 -15.84 23.69
N PRO A 27 1.31 -15.17 22.96
CA PRO A 27 -0.10 -15.05 23.33
C PRO A 27 -0.81 -16.41 23.42
N ASN A 28 -0.30 -17.44 22.75
CA ASN A 28 -0.95 -18.74 22.57
C ASN A 28 -0.39 -19.81 23.54
N ILE A 29 0.46 -19.42 24.50
CA ILE A 29 1.19 -20.35 25.36
C ILE A 29 0.26 -21.24 26.20
N THR A 30 -0.88 -20.71 26.65
CA THR A 30 -1.86 -21.45 27.47
C THR A 30 -2.53 -22.58 26.68
N GLU A 31 -2.83 -22.35 25.40
CA GLU A 31 -3.41 -23.33 24.49
C GLU A 31 -2.38 -24.42 24.15
N LEU A 32 -1.13 -24.02 23.88
CA LEU A 32 -0.02 -24.95 23.61
C LEU A 32 0.32 -25.82 24.83
N LEU A 33 0.37 -25.24 26.03
CA LEU A 33 0.54 -25.97 27.28
C LEU A 33 -0.59 -26.97 27.52
N THR A 34 -1.83 -26.54 27.30
CA THR A 34 -3.01 -27.39 27.49
C THR A 34 -3.03 -28.55 26.49
N SER A 35 -2.65 -28.29 25.24
CA SER A 35 -2.54 -29.32 24.20
C SER A 35 -1.44 -30.34 24.53
N TYR A 36 -0.25 -29.86 24.95
CA TYR A 36 0.86 -30.71 25.32
C TYR A 36 0.57 -31.60 26.54
N LEU A 37 -0.04 -31.03 27.60
CA LEU A 37 -0.40 -31.79 28.80
C LEU A 37 -1.51 -32.82 28.52
N ARG A 38 -2.48 -32.49 27.65
CA ARG A 38 -3.52 -33.44 27.22
C ARG A 38 -2.96 -34.59 26.38
N SER A 39 -1.86 -34.36 25.66
CA SER A 39 -1.17 -35.40 24.87
C SER A 39 -0.27 -36.35 25.70
N GLY A 40 -0.31 -36.26 27.03
CA GLY A 40 0.49 -37.12 27.92
C GLY A 40 1.94 -36.63 28.12
N GLY A 41 2.22 -35.37 27.78
CA GLY A 41 3.54 -34.77 27.94
C GLY A 41 3.94 -34.55 29.41
N ASN A 42 5.25 -34.57 29.69
CA ASN A 42 5.77 -34.46 31.05
C ASN A 42 5.79 -32.98 31.52
N PRO A 43 5.07 -32.63 32.60
CA PRO A 43 5.00 -31.25 33.09
C PRO A 43 6.36 -30.72 33.57
N VAL A 44 7.22 -31.57 34.14
CA VAL A 44 8.55 -31.15 34.63
C VAL A 44 9.43 -30.75 33.45
N GLN A 45 9.40 -31.54 32.37
CA GLN A 45 10.17 -31.27 31.17
C GLN A 45 9.78 -29.93 30.52
N VAL A 46 8.50 -29.60 30.49
CA VAL A 46 8.00 -28.32 29.98
C VAL A 46 8.47 -27.15 30.83
N VAL A 47 8.36 -27.27 32.15
CA VAL A 47 8.82 -26.21 33.06
C VAL A 47 10.33 -26.00 32.90
N THR A 48 11.12 -27.08 32.84
CA THR A 48 12.56 -26.98 32.61
C THR A 48 12.87 -26.35 31.25
N SER A 49 12.22 -26.77 30.16
CA SER A 49 12.42 -26.20 28.83
C SER A 49 12.01 -24.72 28.75
N LEU A 50 10.88 -24.33 29.34
CA LEU A 50 10.42 -22.95 29.33
C LEU A 50 11.33 -22.05 30.16
N SER A 51 11.76 -22.52 31.34
CA SER A 51 12.67 -21.77 32.20
C SER A 51 14.06 -21.61 31.58
N ALA A 52 14.57 -22.64 30.90
CA ALA A 52 15.88 -22.61 30.24
C ALA A 52 15.91 -21.71 28.99
N ASN A 53 14.78 -21.54 28.30
CA ASN A 53 14.68 -20.77 27.06
C ASN A 53 14.10 -19.35 27.25
N TYR A 54 13.90 -18.92 28.49
CA TYR A 54 13.53 -17.54 28.80
C TYR A 54 14.74 -16.60 28.62
N ARG A 55 14.64 -15.66 27.67
CA ARG A 55 15.65 -14.64 27.38
C ARG A 55 15.18 -13.22 27.70
N GLY A 56 13.88 -13.00 27.82
CA GLY A 56 13.28 -11.72 28.17
C GLY A 56 13.39 -10.66 27.07
N LEU A 57 13.42 -11.04 25.79
CA LEU A 57 13.51 -10.09 24.67
C LEU A 57 12.41 -9.02 24.69
N PRO A 58 11.13 -9.34 24.98
CA PRO A 58 10.08 -8.33 25.07
C PRO A 58 10.30 -7.34 26.22
N GLU A 59 10.84 -7.82 27.33
CA GLU A 59 11.15 -6.97 28.49
C GLU A 59 12.35 -6.07 28.21
N MET A 60 13.37 -6.58 27.52
CA MET A 60 14.49 -5.76 27.04
C MET A 60 14.02 -4.68 26.06
N TYR A 61 13.11 -5.01 25.14
CA TYR A 61 12.50 -4.01 24.26
C TYR A 61 11.77 -2.94 25.06
N ARG A 62 10.93 -3.34 26.02
CA ARG A 62 10.20 -2.42 26.91
C ARG A 62 11.15 -1.51 27.71
N LEU A 63 12.27 -2.05 28.20
CA LEU A 63 13.29 -1.26 28.89
C LEU A 63 13.91 -0.20 27.97
N LEU A 64 14.24 -0.57 26.74
CA LEU A 64 14.83 0.34 25.74
C LEU A 64 13.85 1.45 25.32
N THR A 65 12.57 1.13 25.11
CA THR A 65 11.58 2.08 24.61
C THR A 65 10.95 2.94 25.68
N GLU A 66 10.75 2.43 26.90
CA GLU A 66 10.04 3.15 27.96
C GLU A 66 10.99 3.70 29.03
N GLN A 67 11.82 2.83 29.61
CA GLN A 67 12.61 3.20 30.79
C GLN A 67 13.85 4.02 30.42
N TRP A 68 14.59 3.60 29.40
CA TRP A 68 15.81 4.30 28.98
C TRP A 68 15.49 5.64 28.33
N VAL A 69 14.42 5.72 27.56
CA VAL A 69 13.95 7.00 27.00
C VAL A 69 13.63 7.99 28.11
N ARG A 70 12.93 7.56 29.17
CA ARG A 70 12.62 8.39 30.33
C ARG A 70 13.86 8.79 31.12
N LEU A 71 14.80 7.87 31.33
CA LEU A 71 15.99 8.09 32.16
C LEU A 71 17.01 9.00 31.48
N PHE A 72 17.20 8.86 30.17
CA PHE A 72 18.12 9.68 29.36
C PHE A 72 17.46 10.91 28.73
N ARG A 73 16.16 11.13 28.98
CA ARG A 73 15.34 12.21 28.39
C ARG A 73 15.45 12.27 26.87
N LEU A 74 15.46 11.10 26.24
CA LEU A 74 15.45 10.99 24.78
C LEU A 74 14.05 11.29 24.26
N LYS A 75 13.95 11.61 22.97
CA LYS A 75 12.65 11.68 22.31
C LYS A 75 12.18 10.26 22.00
N GLU A 76 10.95 9.94 22.40
CA GLU A 76 10.33 8.63 22.14
C GLU A 76 10.25 8.33 20.64
N GLU A 77 9.95 9.34 19.83
CA GLU A 77 9.87 9.25 18.36
C GLU A 77 11.23 8.86 17.74
N ASP A 78 12.32 9.48 18.16
CA ASP A 78 13.66 9.21 17.60
C ASP A 78 14.16 7.82 18.02
N THR A 79 13.85 7.39 19.25
CA THR A 79 14.31 6.10 19.79
C THR A 79 13.57 4.93 19.17
N THR A 80 12.25 5.03 19.03
CA THR A 80 11.43 4.01 18.35
C THR A 80 11.78 3.92 16.86
N ALA A 81 12.04 5.05 16.20
CA ALA A 81 12.52 5.08 14.82
C ALA A 81 13.90 4.39 14.67
N ALA A 82 14.86 4.70 15.56
CA ALA A 82 16.19 4.08 15.55
C ALA A 82 16.14 2.56 15.78
N ILE A 83 15.34 2.11 16.76
CA ILE A 83 15.15 0.68 17.05
C ILE A 83 14.48 -0.02 15.86
N SER A 84 13.42 0.56 15.29
CA SER A 84 12.75 -0.02 14.13
C SER A 84 13.69 -0.13 12.92
N THR A 85 14.57 0.85 12.73
CA THR A 85 15.57 0.84 11.64
C THR A 85 16.61 -0.25 11.86
N ALA A 86 17.14 -0.39 13.08
CA ALA A 86 18.10 -1.44 13.41
C ALA A 86 17.50 -2.85 13.26
N ILE A 87 16.24 -3.05 13.65
CA ILE A 87 15.53 -4.32 13.45
C ILE A 87 15.35 -4.59 11.95
N ARG A 88 14.96 -3.58 11.17
CA ARG A 88 14.82 -3.71 9.71
C ARG A 88 16.12 -4.12 9.05
N GLU A 89 17.24 -3.48 9.36
CA GLU A 89 18.56 -3.85 8.84
C GLU A 89 18.95 -5.29 9.22
N ARG A 90 18.65 -5.70 10.45
CA ARG A 90 18.90 -7.07 10.91
C ARG A 90 18.04 -8.10 10.19
N ILE A 91 16.77 -7.80 9.94
CA ILE A 91 15.88 -8.66 9.17
C ILE A 91 16.35 -8.73 7.72
N GLU A 92 16.68 -7.61 7.08
CA GLU A 92 17.22 -7.58 5.71
C GLU A 92 18.51 -8.41 5.57
N GLY A 93 19.33 -8.46 6.63
CA GLY A 93 20.57 -9.24 6.68
C GLY A 93 20.40 -10.73 7.04
N ALA A 94 19.36 -11.07 7.80
CA ALA A 94 19.09 -12.44 8.27
C ALA A 94 17.94 -13.12 7.52
N PHE A 95 17.36 -12.45 6.52
CA PHE A 95 16.21 -12.96 5.77
C PHE A 95 16.61 -14.16 4.92
N ASP A 96 16.00 -15.31 5.23
CA ASP A 96 16.12 -16.55 4.47
C ASP A 96 14.78 -16.83 3.76
N ALA A 97 14.81 -16.74 2.43
CA ALA A 97 13.66 -16.94 1.57
C ALA A 97 13.16 -18.40 1.57
N GLU A 98 14.07 -19.37 1.69
CA GLU A 98 13.70 -20.80 1.67
C GLU A 98 13.00 -21.22 2.98
N ALA A 99 13.39 -20.62 4.10
CA ALA A 99 12.75 -20.84 5.39
C ALA A 99 11.33 -20.28 5.40
N LEU A 100 11.12 -19.10 4.79
CA LEU A 100 9.82 -18.46 4.70
C LEU A 100 8.84 -19.30 3.88
N ASP A 101 9.28 -19.79 2.72
CA ASP A 101 8.48 -20.62 1.82
C ASP A 101 8.03 -21.92 2.48
N LYS A 102 8.87 -22.55 3.30
CA LYS A 102 8.53 -23.76 4.07
C LYS A 102 7.44 -23.51 5.12
N VAL A 103 7.37 -22.29 5.68
CA VAL A 103 6.35 -21.91 6.65
C VAL A 103 5.02 -21.62 5.94
N TYR A 104 5.05 -20.86 4.84
CA TYR A 104 3.84 -20.54 4.07
C TYR A 104 3.25 -21.73 3.33
N THR A 105 4.06 -22.68 2.86
CA THR A 105 3.55 -23.93 2.26
C THR A 105 2.77 -24.78 3.27
N ARG A 106 2.98 -24.58 4.58
CA ARG A 106 2.30 -25.31 5.65
C ARG A 106 1.08 -24.57 6.22
N SER A 107 0.95 -23.27 5.97
CA SER A 107 -0.14 -22.44 6.49
C SER A 107 -0.97 -21.88 5.33
N GLU A 108 -2.19 -22.38 5.14
CA GLU A 108 -3.12 -21.86 4.12
C GLU A 108 -3.62 -20.43 4.44
N ASP A 109 -3.46 -19.97 5.68
CA ASP A 109 -3.93 -18.66 6.14
C ASP A 109 -2.83 -17.60 6.17
N VAL A 110 -3.16 -16.42 5.61
CA VAL A 110 -2.35 -15.21 5.74
C VAL A 110 -2.34 -14.78 7.21
N PRO A 111 -1.17 -14.60 7.85
CA PRO A 111 -1.12 -14.25 9.25
C PRO A 111 -1.70 -12.86 9.54
N SER A 112 -2.56 -12.75 10.55
CA SER A 112 -3.23 -11.50 10.95
C SER A 112 -2.26 -10.39 11.43
N TRP A 113 -1.05 -10.76 11.83
CA TRP A 113 0.00 -9.80 12.17
C TRP A 113 0.56 -9.07 10.93
N LEU A 114 0.42 -9.65 9.74
CA LEU A 114 0.91 -9.05 8.49
C LEU A 114 0.15 -7.76 8.17
N ASP A 115 -1.17 -7.75 8.39
CA ASP A 115 -2.00 -6.56 8.20
C ASP A 115 -1.60 -5.41 9.11
N GLN A 116 -1.13 -5.73 10.33
CA GLN A 116 -0.64 -4.73 11.27
C GLN A 116 0.72 -4.18 10.84
N LEU A 117 1.58 -5.05 10.32
CA LEU A 117 2.90 -4.67 9.80
C LEU A 117 2.79 -3.84 8.51
N LEU A 118 1.82 -4.14 7.65
CA LEU A 118 1.48 -3.39 6.45
C LEU A 118 0.85 -2.02 6.75
N LYS A 119 0.49 -1.67 7.99
CA LYS A 119 0.04 -0.30 8.31
C LYS A 119 1.19 0.69 8.41
N ASP A 120 2.40 0.22 8.71
CA ASP A 120 3.58 1.07 8.88
C ASP A 120 4.31 1.29 7.52
N PRO A 121 4.54 2.55 7.11
CA PRO A 121 5.13 2.86 5.81
C PRO A 121 6.59 2.40 5.68
N GLY A 122 7.34 2.33 6.78
CA GLY A 122 8.72 1.86 6.75
C GLY A 122 8.83 0.35 6.58
N TRP A 123 7.92 -0.41 7.20
CA TRP A 123 7.84 -1.86 7.01
C TRP A 123 7.40 -2.26 5.60
N ARG A 124 6.51 -1.48 4.96
CA ARG A 124 6.18 -1.68 3.54
C ARG A 124 7.41 -1.57 2.63
N LYS A 125 8.21 -0.52 2.83
CA LYS A 125 9.43 -0.28 2.03
C LYS A 125 10.42 -1.43 2.16
N THR A 126 10.58 -1.99 3.35
CA THR A 126 11.46 -3.15 3.56
C THR A 126 10.90 -4.42 2.92
N MET A 127 9.57 -4.62 2.94
CA MET A 127 8.94 -5.76 2.26
C MET A 127 9.13 -5.69 0.75
N TYR A 128 9.00 -4.50 0.14
CA TYR A 128 9.28 -4.31 -1.28
C TYR A 128 10.74 -4.60 -1.64
N ARG A 129 11.68 -4.09 -0.85
CA ARG A 129 13.11 -4.39 -1.03
C ARG A 129 13.42 -5.88 -0.92
N LEU A 130 12.78 -6.57 0.03
CA LEU A 130 12.94 -8.01 0.20
C LEU A 130 12.33 -8.79 -0.98
N SER A 131 11.18 -8.36 -1.50
CA SER A 131 10.57 -8.99 -2.68
C SER A 131 11.38 -8.77 -3.97
N GLU A 132 12.01 -7.60 -4.13
CA GLU A 132 12.89 -7.33 -5.26
C GLU A 132 14.18 -8.15 -5.19
N LYS A 133 14.72 -8.36 -3.99
CA LYS A 133 15.98 -9.09 -3.77
C LYS A 133 15.83 -10.61 -3.92
N TYR A 134 14.64 -11.16 -3.70
CA TYR A 134 14.37 -12.60 -3.79
C TYR A 134 13.13 -12.90 -4.66
N PRO A 135 13.27 -12.82 -6.00
CA PRO A 135 12.17 -13.02 -6.95
C PRO A 135 11.64 -14.47 -7.03
N ASP A 136 12.47 -15.47 -6.69
CA ASP A 136 12.17 -16.90 -6.90
C ASP A 136 11.51 -17.62 -5.71
N SER A 137 11.26 -16.93 -4.59
CA SER A 137 10.54 -17.53 -3.46
C SER A 137 9.08 -17.80 -3.83
N THR A 138 8.55 -19.00 -3.59
CA THR A 138 7.19 -19.49 -3.90
C THR A 138 6.03 -18.63 -3.40
N SER A 139 6.35 -17.60 -2.60
CA SER A 139 5.57 -16.38 -2.58
C SER A 139 5.26 -15.80 -3.97
N SER A 140 5.94 -16.19 -5.05
CA SER A 140 5.73 -15.86 -6.47
C SER A 140 4.43 -16.41 -7.09
N ASN A 141 3.62 -17.19 -6.35
CA ASN A 141 2.17 -17.20 -6.57
C ASN A 141 1.51 -15.90 -6.01
N ARG A 142 2.25 -14.79 -6.08
CA ARG A 142 2.00 -13.46 -5.49
C ARG A 142 1.05 -12.61 -6.30
N ASP A 143 0.70 -13.01 -7.52
CA ASP A 143 0.01 -12.09 -8.43
C ASP A 143 -1.51 -12.07 -8.26
N GLU A 144 -2.14 -13.12 -7.70
CA GLU A 144 -3.60 -13.15 -7.56
C GLU A 144 -4.10 -12.84 -6.14
N ILE A 145 -3.54 -13.45 -5.09
CA ILE A 145 -4.06 -13.29 -3.71
C ILE A 145 -3.29 -12.20 -2.95
N ALA A 146 -1.96 -12.16 -3.05
CA ALA A 146 -1.18 -11.00 -2.64
C ALA A 146 -1.44 -9.83 -3.61
N GLY A 147 -1.68 -10.08 -4.90
CA GLY A 147 -2.22 -9.07 -5.81
C GLY A 147 -3.54 -8.47 -5.32
N LEU A 148 -4.54 -9.26 -4.93
CA LEU A 148 -5.83 -8.72 -4.44
C LEU A 148 -5.74 -8.05 -3.07
N ALA A 149 -5.06 -8.66 -2.09
CA ALA A 149 -4.96 -8.13 -0.72
C ALA A 149 -3.95 -6.97 -0.64
N THR A 150 -2.83 -7.07 -1.36
CA THR A 150 -1.84 -5.99 -1.51
C THR A 150 -2.35 -4.91 -2.45
N ALA A 151 -3.12 -5.19 -3.51
CA ALA A 151 -3.76 -4.13 -4.30
C ALA A 151 -4.93 -3.48 -3.57
N SER A 152 -5.69 -4.20 -2.74
CA SER A 152 -6.74 -3.60 -1.92
C SER A 152 -6.16 -2.75 -0.78
N SER A 153 -5.08 -3.21 -0.15
CA SER A 153 -4.35 -2.41 0.84
C SER A 153 -3.52 -1.31 0.19
N TYR A 154 -2.92 -1.51 -0.99
CA TYR A 154 -2.24 -0.48 -1.77
C TYR A 154 -3.23 0.55 -2.27
N LEU A 155 -4.41 0.17 -2.74
CA LEU A 155 -5.48 1.09 -3.14
C LEU A 155 -5.99 1.88 -1.94
N LYS A 156 -6.19 1.22 -0.79
CA LYS A 156 -6.60 1.90 0.45
C LYS A 156 -5.52 2.87 0.93
N VAL A 157 -4.27 2.42 1.02
CA VAL A 157 -3.13 3.24 1.43
C VAL A 157 -2.87 4.36 0.44
N PHE A 158 -2.93 4.07 -0.86
CA PHE A 158 -2.86 5.06 -1.92
C PHE A 158 -3.98 6.07 -1.74
N SER A 159 -5.22 5.63 -1.49
CA SER A 159 -6.35 6.54 -1.29
C SER A 159 -6.16 7.43 -0.07
N GLU A 160 -5.61 6.92 1.04
CA GLU A 160 -5.30 7.71 2.26
C GLU A 160 -4.17 8.72 2.00
N VAL A 161 -3.09 8.31 1.34
CA VAL A 161 -1.97 9.18 0.95
C VAL A 161 -2.42 10.23 -0.05
N PHE A 162 -3.23 9.82 -1.04
CA PHE A 162 -3.82 10.67 -2.06
C PHE A 162 -4.75 11.71 -1.43
N PHE A 163 -5.64 11.31 -0.51
CA PHE A 163 -6.51 12.24 0.22
C PHE A 163 -5.69 13.25 1.04
N SER A 164 -4.68 12.77 1.76
CA SER A 164 -3.80 13.61 2.58
C SER A 164 -2.97 14.58 1.73
N ALA A 165 -2.60 14.17 0.51
CA ALA A 165 -1.92 15.02 -0.46
C ALA A 165 -2.89 16.05 -1.05
N LEU A 166 -4.12 15.65 -1.41
CA LEU A 166 -5.15 16.58 -1.91
C LEU A 166 -5.51 17.65 -0.88
N GLN A 167 -5.64 17.29 0.40
CA GLN A 167 -5.89 18.25 1.48
C GLN A 167 -4.78 19.31 1.59
N ARG A 168 -3.53 18.91 1.39
CA ARG A 168 -2.40 19.85 1.36
C ARG A 168 -2.44 20.74 0.12
N LEU A 169 -2.67 20.14 -1.06
CA LEU A 169 -2.66 20.83 -2.34
C LEU A 169 -3.87 21.77 -2.56
N LEU A 170 -5.00 21.53 -1.89
CA LEU A 170 -6.21 22.35 -1.95
C LEU A 170 -5.97 23.82 -1.54
N HIS A 171 -4.99 24.06 -0.67
CA HIS A 171 -4.69 25.38 -0.13
C HIS A 171 -3.50 26.08 -0.81
N GLU A 172 -2.85 25.43 -1.78
CA GLU A 172 -1.68 25.97 -2.48
C GLU A 172 -2.08 26.86 -3.66
N ASP A 173 -1.21 27.84 -3.96
CA ASP A 173 -1.29 28.67 -5.17
C ASP A 173 -0.64 27.94 -6.38
N ASP A 174 -0.78 28.49 -7.58
CA ASP A 174 -0.33 27.80 -8.80
C ASP A 174 1.19 27.55 -8.85
N ALA A 175 1.97 28.43 -8.22
CA ALA A 175 3.42 28.28 -8.08
C ALA A 175 3.78 27.16 -7.09
N GLY A 176 3.18 27.17 -5.90
CA GLY A 176 3.38 26.11 -4.90
C GLY A 176 2.88 24.75 -5.37
N LEU A 177 1.82 24.73 -6.19
CA LEU A 177 1.28 23.51 -6.76
C LEU A 177 2.26 22.83 -7.72
N ALA A 178 2.90 23.57 -8.62
CA ALA A 178 3.84 23.01 -9.60
C ALA A 178 5.09 22.39 -8.95
N GLU A 179 5.53 22.97 -7.83
CA GLU A 179 6.68 22.52 -7.04
C GLU A 179 6.34 21.32 -6.15
N ARG A 180 5.16 21.33 -5.50
CA ARG A 180 4.76 20.32 -4.50
C ARG A 180 3.92 19.18 -5.07
N LEU A 181 3.66 19.18 -6.37
CA LEU A 181 2.89 18.13 -7.05
C LEU A 181 3.62 16.79 -6.93
N PRO A 182 3.09 15.82 -6.16
CA PRO A 182 3.74 14.53 -6.01
C PRO A 182 3.59 13.75 -7.32
N GLU A 183 4.57 12.92 -7.63
CA GLU A 183 4.47 11.97 -8.72
C GLU A 183 3.51 10.84 -8.32
N PHE A 184 2.24 10.98 -8.69
CA PHE A 184 1.29 9.88 -8.51
C PHE A 184 1.60 8.78 -9.52
N GLU A 185 2.09 7.64 -9.04
CA GLU A 185 2.32 6.44 -9.85
C GLU A 185 1.02 5.97 -10.54
N THR A 186 -0.14 6.20 -9.90
CA THR A 186 -1.46 5.81 -10.38
C THR A 186 -2.22 7.01 -10.99
N PHE A 187 -1.69 7.59 -12.06
CA PHE A 187 -2.28 8.79 -12.71
C PHE A 187 -3.75 8.59 -13.13
N VAL A 188 -4.07 7.48 -13.81
CA VAL A 188 -5.43 7.21 -14.31
C VAL A 188 -6.44 7.15 -13.17
N PHE A 189 -6.07 6.51 -12.06
CA PHE A 189 -6.92 6.40 -10.87
C PHE A 189 -7.10 7.76 -10.18
N SER A 190 -6.01 8.53 -10.03
CA SER A 190 -6.05 9.89 -9.49
C SER A 190 -6.96 10.81 -10.31
N GLN A 191 -6.87 10.70 -11.64
CA GLN A 191 -7.69 11.45 -12.59
C GLN A 191 -9.17 11.04 -12.51
N ALA A 192 -9.47 9.75 -12.34
CA ALA A 192 -10.84 9.27 -12.17
C ALA A 192 -11.50 9.82 -10.90
N ILE A 193 -10.77 9.84 -9.78
CA ILE A 193 -11.27 10.41 -8.52
C ILE A 193 -11.49 11.92 -8.67
N LEU A 194 -10.49 12.65 -9.18
CA LEU A 194 -10.60 14.10 -9.37
C LEU A 194 -11.71 14.48 -10.34
N TYR A 195 -11.93 13.70 -11.40
CA TYR A 195 -13.04 13.90 -12.32
C TYR A 195 -14.40 13.75 -11.64
N ARG A 196 -14.56 12.77 -10.74
CA ARG A 196 -15.81 12.56 -9.99
C ARG A 196 -16.04 13.68 -8.98
N LEU A 197 -15.02 14.00 -8.19
CA LEU A 197 -15.11 15.01 -7.14
C LEU A 197 -15.25 16.44 -7.71
N SER A 198 -14.70 16.72 -8.90
CA SER A 198 -14.82 18.06 -9.50
C SER A 198 -16.24 18.39 -9.98
N ARG A 199 -17.10 17.39 -10.13
CA ARG A 199 -18.52 17.55 -10.49
C ARG A 199 -19.44 17.79 -9.29
N GLU A 200 -18.91 17.69 -8.07
CA GLU A 200 -19.64 18.02 -6.84
C GLU A 200 -19.63 19.53 -6.56
N THR A 201 -20.56 20.01 -5.73
CA THR A 201 -20.69 21.42 -5.37
C THR A 201 -19.42 21.91 -4.66
N GLY A 202 -18.68 22.84 -5.28
CA GLY A 202 -17.39 23.34 -4.76
C GLY A 202 -16.16 22.67 -5.40
N GLY A 203 -16.34 21.75 -6.35
CA GLY A 203 -15.27 21.00 -7.01
C GLY A 203 -14.33 21.78 -7.93
N HIS A 204 -14.48 23.10 -8.08
CA HIS A 204 -13.67 23.92 -8.99
C HIS A 204 -12.17 23.89 -8.64
N GLN A 205 -11.83 23.84 -7.35
CA GLN A 205 -10.44 23.72 -6.90
C GLN A 205 -9.86 22.35 -7.30
N LEU A 206 -10.67 21.28 -7.26
CA LEU A 206 -10.25 19.95 -7.71
C LEU A 206 -10.14 19.86 -9.23
N GLN A 207 -10.95 20.60 -9.97
CA GLN A 207 -10.82 20.75 -11.42
C GLN A 207 -9.49 21.42 -11.80
N ARG A 208 -9.07 22.42 -11.02
CA ARG A 208 -7.75 23.07 -11.16
C ARG A 208 -6.62 22.06 -10.90
N LEU A 209 -6.66 21.32 -9.79
CA LEU A 209 -5.69 20.25 -9.48
C LEU A 209 -5.60 19.20 -10.58
N ARG A 210 -6.76 18.79 -11.12
CA ARG A 210 -6.85 17.82 -12.23
C ARG A 210 -6.05 18.27 -13.45
N LYS A 211 -6.23 19.53 -13.86
CA LYS A 211 -5.52 20.12 -15.01
C LYS A 211 -4.02 20.26 -14.73
N SER A 212 -3.64 20.73 -13.55
CA SER A 212 -2.23 20.85 -13.19
C SER A 212 -1.51 19.50 -13.16
N LEU A 213 -2.20 18.43 -12.76
CA LEU A 213 -1.70 17.06 -12.87
C LEU A 213 -1.49 16.61 -14.32
N GLU A 214 -2.43 16.93 -15.22
CA GLU A 214 -2.29 16.62 -16.65
C GLU A 214 -1.07 17.35 -17.26
N ILE A 215 -0.88 18.63 -16.92
CA ILE A 215 0.28 19.43 -17.34
C ILE A 215 1.59 18.82 -16.80
N ALA A 216 1.62 18.47 -15.52
CA ALA A 216 2.81 17.88 -14.90
C ALA A 216 3.19 16.53 -15.54
N VAL A 217 2.22 15.68 -15.89
CA VAL A 217 2.49 14.41 -16.57
C VAL A 217 2.89 14.59 -18.03
N ARG A 218 2.28 15.55 -18.74
CA ARG A 218 2.68 15.91 -20.10
C ARG A 218 4.13 16.40 -20.14
N ASP A 219 4.49 17.29 -19.22
CA ASP A 219 5.76 18.03 -19.28
C ASP A 219 6.92 17.32 -18.55
N LYS A 220 6.65 16.61 -17.43
CA LYS A 220 7.71 15.90 -16.66
C LYS A 220 7.90 14.43 -17.06
N ARG A 221 6.84 13.73 -17.48
CA ARG A 221 6.89 12.28 -17.80
C ARG A 221 6.91 11.98 -19.29
N GLU A 222 6.88 13.01 -20.15
CA GLU A 222 6.89 12.88 -21.61
C GLU A 222 5.83 11.90 -22.15
N SER A 223 4.69 11.76 -21.46
CA SER A 223 3.62 10.83 -21.83
C SER A 223 2.33 11.55 -22.26
N PRO A 224 2.35 12.32 -23.38
CA PRO A 224 1.18 13.06 -23.85
C PRO A 224 0.04 12.14 -24.31
N GLU A 225 0.39 10.96 -24.81
CA GLU A 225 -0.55 9.93 -25.27
C GLU A 225 -1.48 9.44 -24.15
N LEU A 226 -0.93 9.30 -22.94
CA LEU A 226 -1.69 8.86 -21.77
C LEU A 226 -2.68 9.94 -21.33
N VAL A 227 -2.25 11.20 -21.31
CA VAL A 227 -3.14 12.35 -21.02
C VAL A 227 -4.27 12.43 -22.05
N ARG A 228 -3.97 12.20 -23.33
CA ARG A 228 -4.96 12.16 -24.40
C ARG A 228 -6.00 11.07 -24.20
N ALA A 229 -5.57 9.83 -23.98
CA ALA A 229 -6.47 8.71 -23.75
C ALA A 229 -7.37 8.94 -22.52
N VAL A 230 -6.83 9.55 -21.48
CA VAL A 230 -7.59 9.88 -20.27
C VAL A 230 -8.61 11.00 -20.53
N ARG A 231 -8.23 12.06 -21.26
CA ARG A 231 -9.16 13.14 -21.65
C ARG A 231 -10.29 12.62 -22.52
N THR A 232 -10.02 11.75 -23.50
CA THR A 232 -11.07 11.18 -24.36
C THR A 232 -12.04 10.33 -23.55
N LEU A 233 -11.55 9.47 -22.64
CA LEU A 233 -12.38 8.65 -21.74
C LEU A 233 -13.30 9.49 -20.85
N PHE A 234 -12.82 10.61 -20.30
CA PHE A 234 -13.61 11.45 -19.39
C PHE A 234 -14.48 12.51 -20.08
N SER A 235 -14.23 12.80 -21.35
CA SER A 235 -14.98 13.83 -22.10
C SER A 235 -16.45 13.46 -22.36
N GLY A 236 -16.79 12.15 -22.37
CA GLY A 236 -18.11 11.68 -22.76
C GLY A 236 -18.50 12.03 -24.20
N LEU A 237 -17.54 12.47 -25.02
CA LEU A 237 -17.73 12.85 -26.41
C LEU A 237 -17.60 11.64 -27.36
N PRO A 238 -18.26 11.68 -28.53
CA PRO A 238 -17.95 10.78 -29.64
C PRO A 238 -16.46 10.77 -29.96
N SER A 239 -15.89 9.59 -30.24
CA SER A 239 -14.43 9.40 -30.40
C SER A 239 -13.83 10.28 -31.50
N ASN A 240 -14.58 10.55 -32.56
CA ASN A 240 -14.21 11.47 -33.63
C ASN A 240 -14.00 12.89 -33.09
N VAL A 241 -14.93 13.42 -32.30
CA VAL A 241 -14.86 14.80 -31.76
C VAL A 241 -13.75 14.91 -30.72
N ALA A 242 -13.62 13.92 -29.83
CA ALA A 242 -12.56 13.90 -28.82
C ALA A 242 -11.15 13.82 -29.43
N SER A 243 -11.01 13.05 -30.52
CA SER A 243 -9.76 12.99 -31.30
C SER A 243 -9.44 14.31 -32.00
N THR A 244 -10.45 14.99 -32.57
CA THR A 244 -10.27 16.30 -33.19
C THR A 244 -9.83 17.34 -32.17
N ILE A 245 -10.45 17.38 -30.98
CA ILE A 245 -10.06 18.28 -29.90
C ILE A 245 -8.62 18.03 -29.46
N SER A 246 -8.23 16.76 -29.33
CA SER A 246 -6.85 16.39 -28.97
C SER A 246 -5.84 16.85 -30.03
N MET A 247 -6.16 16.69 -31.31
CA MET A 247 -5.32 17.18 -32.41
C MET A 247 -5.22 18.71 -32.45
N ILE A 248 -6.30 19.44 -32.14
CA ILE A 248 -6.28 20.91 -32.04
C ILE A 248 -5.31 21.34 -30.93
N LEU A 249 -5.36 20.67 -29.77
CA LEU A 249 -4.51 20.97 -28.62
C LEU A 249 -3.02 20.69 -28.91
N GLU A 250 -2.72 19.59 -29.60
CA GLU A 250 -1.35 19.28 -30.04
C GLU A 250 -0.84 20.28 -31.09
N ARG A 251 -1.67 20.60 -32.08
CA ARG A 251 -1.30 21.50 -33.20
C ARG A 251 -1.32 22.97 -32.83
N LYS A 252 -1.99 23.34 -31.72
CA LYS A 252 -2.31 24.72 -31.31
C LYS A 252 -2.95 25.55 -32.45
N ARG A 253 -3.70 24.90 -33.34
CA ARG A 253 -4.36 25.50 -34.51
C ARG A 253 -5.66 24.78 -34.82
N ILE A 254 -6.68 25.54 -35.21
CA ILE A 254 -7.99 25.03 -35.59
C ILE A 254 -8.10 25.05 -37.12
N SER A 255 -8.39 23.91 -37.74
CA SER A 255 -8.73 23.85 -39.17
C SER A 255 -10.19 24.27 -39.39
N PRO A 256 -10.55 24.87 -40.54
CA PRO A 256 -11.95 25.13 -40.89
C PRO A 256 -12.84 23.86 -40.82
N GLY A 257 -12.30 22.69 -41.18
CA GLY A 257 -13.01 21.42 -41.06
C GLY A 257 -13.26 20.99 -39.61
N ASP A 258 -12.31 21.27 -38.71
CA ASP A 258 -12.46 20.99 -37.28
C ASP A 258 -13.52 21.90 -36.66
N ALA A 259 -13.56 23.17 -37.07
CA ALA A 259 -14.55 24.15 -36.62
C ALA A 259 -15.97 23.76 -37.06
N VAL A 260 -16.15 23.30 -38.31
CA VAL A 260 -17.45 22.81 -38.81
C VAL A 260 -17.89 21.57 -38.04
N LEU A 261 -16.99 20.62 -37.79
CA LEU A 261 -17.29 19.40 -37.03
C LEU A 261 -17.71 19.72 -35.59
N LEU A 262 -16.98 20.61 -34.90
CA LEU A 262 -17.34 21.06 -33.56
C LEU A 262 -18.68 21.80 -33.55
N TYR A 263 -18.88 22.73 -34.49
CA TYR A 263 -20.13 23.46 -34.61
C TYR A 263 -21.33 22.53 -34.84
N ASP A 264 -21.22 21.58 -35.78
CA ASP A 264 -22.30 20.63 -36.08
C ASP A 264 -22.60 19.71 -34.88
N THR A 265 -21.56 19.27 -34.16
CA THR A 265 -21.73 18.39 -32.98
C THR A 265 -22.37 19.13 -31.79
N PHE A 266 -21.99 20.38 -31.53
CA PHE A 266 -22.53 21.17 -30.41
C PHE A 266 -23.84 21.89 -30.73
N THR A 267 -24.28 21.87 -31.99
CA THR A 267 -25.58 22.44 -32.42
C THR A 267 -26.67 21.37 -32.54
N LYS A 268 -26.30 20.08 -32.65
CA LYS A 268 -27.23 18.95 -32.74
C LYS A 268 -27.67 18.44 -31.36
N ASP A 269 -28.94 18.05 -31.25
CA ASP A 269 -29.47 17.38 -30.05
C ASP A 269 -29.13 15.89 -30.05
N PRO A 270 -28.72 15.30 -28.91
CA PRO A 270 -28.49 15.94 -27.62
C PRO A 270 -27.14 16.68 -27.54
N ILE A 271 -27.16 17.89 -26.99
CA ILE A 271 -25.95 18.72 -26.85
C ILE A 271 -24.93 18.01 -25.93
N PRO A 272 -23.69 17.79 -26.40
CA PRO A 272 -22.64 17.17 -25.60
C PRO A 272 -22.16 18.07 -24.45
N PRO A 273 -21.45 17.52 -23.45
CA PRO A 273 -20.97 18.29 -22.30
C PRO A 273 -20.03 19.43 -22.73
N VAL A 274 -20.44 20.67 -22.42
CA VAL A 274 -19.72 21.93 -22.73
C VAL A 274 -18.35 22.00 -22.01
N GLU A 275 -18.16 21.20 -20.97
CA GLU A 275 -16.90 21.09 -20.22
C GLU A 275 -15.71 20.70 -21.11
N ALA A 276 -15.95 19.94 -22.18
CA ALA A 276 -14.90 19.49 -23.09
C ALA A 276 -14.34 20.61 -23.99
N ILE A 277 -15.12 21.67 -24.24
CA ILE A 277 -14.67 22.85 -25.01
C ILE A 277 -14.25 24.01 -24.09
N ARG A 278 -14.50 23.93 -22.78
CA ARG A 278 -14.04 24.89 -21.77
C ARG A 278 -12.61 24.60 -21.30
N ASP A 279 -11.72 24.35 -22.25
CA ASP A 279 -10.29 24.26 -21.94
C ASP A 279 -9.58 25.57 -22.23
N ALA A 280 -8.70 26.00 -21.31
CA ALA A 280 -7.94 27.23 -21.45
C ALA A 280 -6.90 27.14 -22.58
N GLU A 281 -6.56 25.92 -23.01
CA GLU A 281 -5.71 25.68 -24.17
C GLU A 281 -6.47 25.75 -25.51
N LEU A 282 -7.82 25.74 -25.48
CA LEU A 282 -8.69 25.88 -26.66
C LEU A 282 -9.22 27.31 -26.85
N LEU A 283 -9.24 28.12 -25.78
CA LEU A 283 -9.71 29.51 -25.72
C LEU A 283 -8.55 30.49 -25.88
#